data_AF-A0A3L9ZY11-F1
#
_entry.id   AF-A0A3L9ZY11-F1
#
_cell.length_a   1.000
_cell.length_b   1.000
_cell.length_c   1.000
_cell.angle_alpha   90.00
_cell.angle_beta   90.00
_cell.angle_gamma   90.00
#
_symmetry.space_group_name_H-M   'P 1'
#
loop_
_entity.id
_entity.type
_entity.pdbx_description
1 polymer ?
#
loop_
_entity_poly.entity_id
_entity_poly.type
_entity_poly.pdbx_seq_one_letter_code
_entity_poly.pdbx_strand_id
1 'polypeptide(L)'
;MSNNLSAMKSLSPLRKTSDAQNALELAKEQLQHFGINPESEYGEALIATTNHLYQAQGNLQSLWDVTSATLPTLDQSDRIRYFNAKKFLAFQMAKLLDNLQNPFRSVYQQFDFGPATQLSKGSYPIFDNVPALFSATPVVVKTATYIYACTEWVDDAFTGREPTHQIYSRLLNPTSIALANAIVDLEAGPYTQEYLAWNYNSGMAAIDGVLSNKLRLGDVLIVSRNVYGGVHQLLVDYFAQRQRLDIQIEWFDELDARSFEAFILDVKARHADRLQQAKLHVYLESPCNPHGMVLDVPTICAISHREGSCVILDSTLATPFLHQPLQRANPVERPDYVVHSYTKDLSGGGSTTAGVVIGKIETMFMPKGETINGVHWSDTMFWDVYYIKGAFLDADKASEVMNGMKTLEQRMLHKGIATRVFTTFLASNPMVRVNANAVPTHPNHQQLLDSHYLGLPSPLFTVDFENAGIEVAAFKRFFDALEPCFSHQVSIGQTNTLVLCPALTSHSELSGGALSDANIYPTTIRISMGTEDVRELMAHFYLAAKIHIDPLCAGFSSGFDIDNMDALLLAETKRVYEQHVAAGKSLRKRLA
;
A
#
# COMPACT_ATOMS: atom_id res chain seq x y z
N MET A 1 -50.27 -20.32 -8.76
CA MET A 1 -49.47 -20.67 -7.57
C MET A 1 -48.37 -21.69 -7.86
N SER A 2 -48.55 -22.69 -8.74
CA SER A 2 -47.50 -23.68 -9.06
C SER A 2 -46.23 -23.12 -9.73
N ASN A 3 -46.34 -22.07 -10.56
CA ASN A 3 -45.18 -21.43 -11.19
C ASN A 3 -44.25 -20.71 -10.20
N ASN A 4 -44.78 -20.18 -9.09
CA ASN A 4 -43.98 -19.41 -8.15
C ASN A 4 -43.00 -20.30 -7.39
N LEU A 5 -43.43 -21.48 -6.91
CA LEU A 5 -42.53 -22.38 -6.19
C LEU A 5 -41.36 -22.87 -7.06
N SER A 6 -41.58 -23.14 -8.34
CA SER A 6 -40.52 -23.55 -9.28
C SER A 6 -39.47 -22.44 -9.46
N ALA A 7 -39.91 -21.18 -9.55
CA ALA A 7 -39.01 -20.03 -9.56
C ALA A 7 -38.24 -19.89 -8.25
N MET A 8 -38.89 -20.08 -7.09
CA MET A 8 -38.22 -20.06 -5.78
C MET A 8 -37.13 -21.14 -5.68
N LYS A 9 -37.42 -22.36 -6.15
CA LYS A 9 -36.46 -23.48 -6.16
C LYS A 9 -35.19 -23.17 -6.94
N SER A 10 -35.21 -22.25 -7.92
CA SER A 10 -33.99 -21.87 -8.66
C SER A 10 -32.89 -21.26 -7.77
N LEU A 11 -33.26 -20.68 -6.63
CA LEU A 11 -32.34 -20.14 -5.64
C LEU A 11 -31.90 -21.16 -4.59
N SER A 12 -32.58 -22.32 -4.47
CA SER A 12 -32.23 -23.33 -3.46
C SER A 12 -30.89 -23.98 -3.80
N PRO A 13 -30.05 -24.30 -2.80
CA PRO A 13 -28.83 -25.06 -3.02
C PRO A 13 -29.10 -26.43 -3.67
N LEU A 14 -30.25 -27.05 -3.37
CA LEU A 14 -30.67 -28.33 -3.97
C LEU A 14 -31.39 -28.14 -5.31
N ARG A 15 -31.77 -26.91 -5.66
CA ARG A 15 -32.41 -26.55 -6.93
C ARG A 15 -33.57 -27.48 -7.32
N LYS A 16 -33.37 -28.29 -8.36
CA LYS A 16 -34.37 -29.20 -8.93
C LYS A 16 -34.59 -30.46 -8.09
N THR A 17 -33.70 -30.77 -7.15
CA THR A 17 -33.80 -31.95 -6.27
C THR A 17 -34.35 -31.60 -4.89
N SER A 18 -34.85 -30.37 -4.69
CA SER A 18 -35.51 -29.97 -3.46
C SER A 18 -36.94 -30.52 -3.40
N ASP A 19 -37.27 -31.16 -2.27
CA ASP A 19 -38.62 -31.65 -1.96
C ASP A 19 -39.46 -30.60 -1.21
N ALA A 20 -38.90 -29.43 -0.89
CA ALA A 20 -39.58 -28.36 -0.20
C ALA A 20 -40.80 -27.83 -1.00
N GLN A 21 -41.86 -27.52 -0.26
CA GLN A 21 -43.17 -27.12 -0.79
C GLN A 21 -43.45 -25.62 -0.64
N ASN A 22 -42.62 -24.89 0.10
CA ASN A 22 -42.76 -23.45 0.31
C ASN A 22 -41.41 -22.77 0.62
N ALA A 23 -41.41 -21.44 0.64
CA ALA A 23 -40.22 -20.63 0.89
C ALA A 23 -39.57 -20.87 2.27
N LEU A 24 -40.37 -21.16 3.30
CA LEU A 24 -39.86 -21.42 4.64
C LEU A 24 -39.15 -22.77 4.72
N GLU A 25 -39.71 -23.80 4.07
CA GLU A 25 -39.06 -25.09 3.93
C GLU A 25 -37.77 -25.00 3.12
N LEU A 26 -37.75 -24.23 2.02
CA LEU A 26 -36.53 -23.96 1.24
C LEU A 26 -35.45 -23.26 2.09
N ALA A 27 -35.85 -22.31 2.95
CA ALA A 27 -34.93 -21.63 3.85
C ALA A 27 -34.33 -22.59 4.89
N LYS A 28 -35.17 -23.43 5.51
CA LYS A 28 -34.70 -24.46 6.46
C LYS A 28 -33.80 -25.50 5.79
N GLU A 29 -34.16 -25.93 4.59
CA GLU A 29 -33.35 -26.85 3.75
C GLU A 29 -31.97 -26.25 3.44
N GLN A 30 -31.89 -24.96 3.12
CA GLN A 30 -30.62 -24.27 2.90
C GLN A 30 -29.74 -24.26 4.15
N LEU A 31 -30.28 -23.98 5.33
CA LEU A 31 -29.51 -24.02 6.57
C LEU A 31 -28.98 -25.42 6.87
N GLN A 32 -29.82 -26.43 6.69
CA GLN A 32 -29.41 -27.83 6.84
C GLN A 32 -28.30 -28.20 5.86
N HIS A 33 -28.40 -27.76 4.60
CA HIS A 33 -27.38 -28.00 3.57
C HIS A 33 -25.99 -27.47 3.98
N PHE A 34 -25.94 -26.34 4.68
CA PHE A 34 -24.69 -25.72 5.15
C PHE A 34 -24.35 -26.04 6.63
N GLY A 35 -25.09 -26.95 7.27
CA GLY A 35 -24.83 -27.38 8.65
C GLY A 35 -25.11 -26.32 9.72
N ILE A 36 -25.96 -25.35 9.44
CA ILE A 36 -26.31 -24.25 10.35
C ILE A 36 -27.51 -24.66 11.21
N ASN A 37 -27.41 -24.47 12.53
CA ASN A 37 -28.53 -24.73 13.46
C ASN A 37 -29.67 -23.70 13.23
N PRO A 38 -30.88 -24.14 12.82
CA PRO A 38 -32.03 -23.25 12.60
C PRO A 38 -32.49 -22.47 13.83
N GLU A 39 -32.22 -22.99 15.04
CA GLU A 39 -32.68 -22.42 16.32
C GLU A 39 -31.63 -21.50 16.96
N SER A 40 -30.47 -21.33 16.32
CA SER A 40 -29.50 -20.33 16.76
C SER A 40 -29.95 -18.92 16.32
N GLU A 41 -29.51 -17.88 17.03
CA GLU A 41 -29.78 -16.48 16.65
C GLU A 41 -29.39 -16.19 15.18
N TYR A 42 -28.24 -16.71 14.73
CA TYR A 42 -27.81 -16.64 13.34
C TYR A 42 -28.71 -17.44 12.39
N GLY A 43 -29.17 -18.62 12.82
CA GLY A 43 -30.07 -19.47 12.07
C GLY A 43 -31.45 -18.85 11.87
N GLU A 44 -32.02 -18.24 12.91
CA GLU A 44 -33.31 -17.55 12.83
C GLU A 44 -33.24 -16.34 11.89
N ALA A 45 -32.19 -15.52 12.03
CA ALA A 45 -31.94 -14.40 11.13
C ALA A 45 -31.78 -14.86 9.68
N LEU A 46 -30.99 -15.91 9.45
CA LEU A 46 -30.76 -16.44 8.10
C LEU A 46 -32.02 -17.04 7.49
N ILE A 47 -32.86 -17.73 8.27
CA ILE A 47 -34.16 -18.24 7.81
C ILE A 47 -35.07 -17.09 7.40
N ALA A 48 -35.18 -16.06 8.23
CA ALA A 48 -36.05 -14.92 7.94
C ALA A 48 -35.66 -14.24 6.61
N THR A 49 -34.37 -13.91 6.45
CA THR A 49 -33.85 -13.30 5.22
C THR A 49 -34.03 -14.21 4.01
N THR A 50 -33.64 -15.47 4.13
CA THR A 50 -33.69 -16.44 3.02
C THR A 50 -35.13 -16.71 2.57
N ASN A 51 -36.07 -16.82 3.51
CA ASN A 51 -37.49 -16.95 3.20
C ASN A 51 -38.01 -15.75 2.39
N HIS A 52 -37.62 -14.53 2.75
CA HIS A 52 -37.99 -13.34 1.98
C HIS A 52 -37.36 -13.31 0.58
N LEU A 53 -36.12 -13.79 0.41
CA LEU A 53 -35.46 -13.87 -0.90
C LEU A 53 -36.14 -14.89 -1.82
N TYR A 54 -36.51 -16.07 -1.29
CA TYR A 54 -37.31 -17.02 -2.05
C TYR A 54 -38.64 -16.40 -2.47
N GLN A 55 -39.38 -15.78 -1.55
CA GLN A 55 -40.63 -15.09 -1.88
C GLN A 55 -40.43 -13.99 -2.94
N ALA A 56 -39.37 -13.18 -2.82
CA ALA A 56 -39.02 -12.15 -3.78
C ALA A 56 -38.79 -12.71 -5.19
N GLN A 57 -38.09 -13.85 -5.31
CA GLN A 57 -37.90 -14.52 -6.61
C GLN A 57 -39.21 -15.00 -7.22
N GLY A 58 -40.10 -15.58 -6.41
CA GLY A 58 -41.44 -15.95 -6.87
C GLY A 58 -42.23 -14.73 -7.38
N ASN A 59 -42.12 -13.59 -6.68
CA ASN A 59 -42.76 -12.34 -7.07
C ASN A 59 -42.15 -11.72 -8.33
N LEU A 60 -40.82 -11.81 -8.52
CA LEU A 60 -40.14 -11.33 -9.73
C LEU A 60 -40.57 -12.12 -10.97
N GLN A 61 -40.72 -13.44 -10.85
CA GLN A 61 -41.26 -14.26 -11.95
C GLN A 61 -42.70 -13.86 -12.27
N SER A 62 -43.54 -13.66 -11.25
CA SER A 62 -44.92 -13.18 -11.45
C SER A 62 -44.95 -11.81 -12.14
N LEU A 63 -44.08 -10.89 -11.74
CA LEU A 63 -43.96 -9.56 -12.35
C LEU A 63 -43.49 -9.65 -13.81
N TRP A 64 -42.56 -10.55 -14.11
CA TRP A 64 -42.10 -10.83 -15.48
C TRP A 64 -43.25 -11.33 -16.35
N ASP A 65 -44.02 -12.30 -15.87
CA ASP A 65 -45.15 -12.90 -16.59
C ASP A 65 -46.23 -11.84 -16.88
N VAL A 66 -46.65 -11.07 -15.87
CA VAL A 66 -47.65 -10.00 -16.01
C VAL A 66 -47.17 -8.91 -16.97
N THR A 67 -45.90 -8.50 -16.87
CA THR A 67 -45.35 -7.50 -17.79
C THR A 67 -45.38 -8.03 -19.22
N SER A 68 -44.87 -9.24 -19.46
CA SER A 68 -44.77 -9.80 -20.80
C SER A 68 -46.13 -9.91 -21.47
N ALA A 69 -47.17 -10.25 -20.68
CA ALA A 69 -48.55 -10.34 -21.16
C ALA A 69 -49.19 -8.96 -21.46
N THR A 70 -48.85 -7.92 -20.69
CA THR A 70 -49.48 -6.60 -20.81
C THR A 70 -48.73 -5.62 -21.70
N LEU A 71 -47.42 -5.78 -21.88
CA LEU A 71 -46.56 -4.84 -22.61
C LEU A 71 -47.05 -4.47 -24.03
N PRO A 72 -47.60 -5.41 -24.84
CA PRO A 72 -48.09 -5.08 -26.18
C PRO A 72 -49.31 -4.14 -26.19
N THR A 73 -50.10 -4.11 -25.13
CA THR A 73 -51.37 -3.37 -25.06
C THR A 73 -51.28 -2.06 -24.31
N LEU A 74 -50.15 -1.77 -23.65
CA LEU A 74 -49.94 -0.52 -22.91
C LEU A 74 -49.70 0.68 -23.84
N ASP A 75 -50.19 1.85 -23.44
CA ASP A 75 -49.84 3.13 -24.06
C ASP A 75 -48.40 3.55 -23.72
N GLN A 76 -47.91 4.59 -24.38
CA GLN A 76 -46.52 5.02 -24.21
C GLN A 76 -46.24 5.66 -22.84
N SER A 77 -47.22 6.28 -22.20
CA SER A 77 -47.08 6.87 -20.86
C SER A 77 -46.89 5.77 -19.82
N ASP A 78 -47.70 4.72 -19.86
CA ASP A 78 -47.61 3.60 -18.92
C ASP A 78 -46.36 2.75 -19.13
N ARG A 79 -45.90 2.60 -20.38
CA ARG A 79 -44.59 1.99 -20.67
C ARG A 79 -43.44 2.74 -19.98
N ILE A 80 -43.44 4.07 -20.04
CA ILE A 80 -42.43 4.91 -19.37
C ILE A 80 -42.51 4.76 -17.85
N ARG A 81 -43.73 4.79 -17.28
CA ARG A 81 -43.95 4.60 -15.84
C ARG A 81 -43.44 3.25 -15.36
N TYR A 82 -43.78 2.18 -16.05
CA TYR A 82 -43.40 0.82 -15.67
C TYR A 82 -41.90 0.58 -15.86
N PHE A 83 -41.31 1.14 -16.91
CA PHE A 83 -39.85 1.13 -17.09
C PHE A 83 -39.15 1.79 -15.89
N ASN A 84 -39.58 2.98 -15.50
CA ASN A 84 -38.99 3.71 -14.37
C ASN A 84 -39.18 2.99 -13.03
N ALA A 85 -40.36 2.42 -12.77
CA ALA A 85 -40.61 1.64 -11.56
C ALA A 85 -39.70 0.40 -11.47
N LYS A 86 -39.49 -0.31 -12.59
CA LYS A 86 -38.59 -1.47 -12.64
C LYS A 86 -37.12 -1.09 -12.56
N LYS A 87 -36.75 0.03 -13.19
CA LYS A 87 -35.43 0.63 -13.04
C LYS A 87 -35.16 0.86 -11.55
N PHE A 88 -36.08 1.49 -10.83
CA PHE A 88 -35.97 1.71 -9.39
C PHE A 88 -35.86 0.42 -8.57
N LEU A 89 -36.68 -0.60 -8.89
CA LEU A 89 -36.60 -1.92 -8.27
C LEU A 89 -35.21 -2.58 -8.42
N ALA A 90 -34.59 -2.47 -9.61
CA ALA A 90 -33.25 -3.00 -9.84
C ALA A 90 -32.20 -2.33 -8.93
N PHE A 91 -32.35 -1.03 -8.65
CA PHE A 91 -31.49 -0.30 -7.74
C PHE A 91 -31.71 -0.70 -6.27
N GLN A 92 -32.96 -0.93 -5.85
CA GLN A 92 -33.25 -1.46 -4.52
C GLN A 92 -32.59 -2.83 -4.31
N MET A 93 -32.62 -3.70 -5.32
CA MET A 93 -31.92 -4.99 -5.28
C MET A 93 -30.40 -4.82 -5.18
N ALA A 94 -29.81 -3.87 -5.93
CA ALA A 94 -28.40 -3.56 -5.81
C ALA A 94 -28.02 -3.08 -4.41
N LYS A 95 -28.86 -2.25 -3.77
CA LYS A 95 -28.63 -1.77 -2.40
C LYS A 95 -28.74 -2.88 -1.35
N LEU A 96 -29.67 -3.82 -1.52
CA LEU A 96 -29.75 -5.01 -0.67
C LEU A 96 -28.49 -5.88 -0.80
N LEU A 97 -27.95 -6.02 -2.01
CA LEU A 97 -26.70 -6.74 -2.25
C LEU A 97 -25.51 -6.03 -1.59
N ASP A 98 -25.38 -4.70 -1.75
CA ASP A 98 -24.35 -3.87 -1.11
C ASP A 98 -24.39 -4.02 0.43
N ASN A 99 -25.57 -3.90 1.04
CA ASN A 99 -25.73 -4.04 2.49
C ASN A 99 -25.36 -5.44 3.01
N LEU A 100 -25.51 -6.49 2.20
CA LEU A 100 -25.11 -7.85 2.55
C LEU A 100 -23.58 -8.03 2.59
N GLN A 101 -22.82 -7.19 1.88
CA GLN A 101 -21.36 -7.35 1.75
C GLN A 101 -20.61 -7.05 3.04
N ASN A 102 -21.02 -6.02 3.79
CA ASN A 102 -20.33 -5.58 5.01
C ASN A 102 -20.21 -6.68 6.09
N PRO A 103 -21.29 -7.38 6.48
CA PRO A 103 -21.17 -8.51 7.41
C PRO A 103 -20.43 -9.69 6.79
N PHE A 104 -20.56 -9.93 5.48
CA PHE A 104 -19.88 -11.03 4.80
C PHE A 104 -18.35 -10.84 4.77
N ARG A 105 -17.87 -9.63 4.48
CA ARG A 105 -16.46 -9.25 4.58
C ARG A 105 -15.96 -9.42 6.02
N SER A 106 -16.72 -8.98 7.01
CA SER A 106 -16.36 -9.09 8.42
C SER A 106 -16.16 -10.55 8.85
N VAL A 107 -17.05 -11.46 8.43
CA VAL A 107 -16.90 -12.90 8.66
C VAL A 107 -15.65 -13.45 7.96
N TYR A 108 -15.40 -13.05 6.70
CA TYR A 108 -14.21 -13.48 5.98
C TYR A 108 -12.90 -13.07 6.69
N GLN A 109 -12.85 -11.85 7.21
CA GLN A 109 -11.68 -11.35 7.94
C GLN A 109 -11.43 -12.10 9.25
N GLN A 110 -12.44 -12.68 9.88
CA GLN A 110 -12.27 -13.50 11.09
C GLN A 110 -11.58 -14.85 10.86
N PHE A 111 -11.43 -15.31 9.60
CA PHE A 111 -10.69 -16.54 9.31
C PHE A 111 -9.16 -16.40 9.51
N ASP A 112 -8.65 -15.19 9.78
CA ASP A 112 -7.29 -14.93 10.28
C ASP A 112 -6.19 -15.71 9.50
N PHE A 113 -6.32 -15.66 8.17
CA PHE A 113 -5.37 -16.28 7.24
C PHE A 113 -3.98 -15.65 7.41
N GLY A 114 -2.92 -16.44 7.17
CA GLY A 114 -1.56 -15.88 7.20
C GLY A 114 -1.28 -15.03 5.95
N PRO A 115 -0.30 -14.11 6.00
CA PRO A 115 0.05 -13.22 4.88
C PRO A 115 0.25 -13.96 3.56
N ALA A 116 1.02 -15.06 3.55
CA ALA A 116 1.23 -15.89 2.35
C ALA A 116 -0.07 -16.44 1.74
N THR A 117 -1.06 -16.80 2.58
CA THR A 117 -2.37 -17.30 2.13
C THR A 117 -3.27 -16.17 1.64
N GLN A 118 -3.25 -15.01 2.31
CA GLN A 118 -4.00 -13.83 1.90
C GLN A 118 -3.50 -13.28 0.56
N LEU A 119 -2.18 -13.21 0.37
CA LEU A 119 -1.56 -12.80 -0.89
C LEU A 119 -1.90 -13.75 -2.04
N SER A 120 -1.91 -15.06 -1.77
CA SER A 120 -2.24 -16.09 -2.78
C SER A 120 -3.73 -16.09 -3.16
N LYS A 121 -4.63 -15.88 -2.19
CA LYS A 121 -6.08 -15.85 -2.42
C LYS A 121 -6.56 -14.52 -2.98
N GLY A 122 -5.88 -13.42 -2.63
CA GLY A 122 -6.30 -12.05 -2.95
C GLY A 122 -7.61 -11.64 -2.25
N SER A 123 -8.11 -10.46 -2.63
CA SER A 123 -9.44 -9.96 -2.25
C SER A 123 -10.54 -10.93 -2.69
N TYR A 124 -11.62 -11.07 -1.91
CA TYR A 124 -12.66 -12.06 -2.20
C TYR A 124 -13.70 -11.44 -3.15
N PRO A 125 -13.82 -11.94 -4.40
CA PRO A 125 -14.55 -11.22 -5.46
C PRO A 125 -16.03 -10.98 -5.18
N ILE A 126 -16.67 -11.78 -4.32
CA ILE A 126 -18.13 -11.73 -4.08
C ILE A 126 -18.54 -10.50 -3.25
N PHE A 127 -17.71 -10.05 -2.31
CA PHE A 127 -17.98 -8.81 -1.56
C PHE A 127 -17.15 -7.61 -2.02
N ASP A 128 -16.11 -7.84 -2.84
CA ASP A 128 -15.25 -6.76 -3.33
C ASP A 128 -15.61 -6.26 -4.75
N ASN A 129 -16.55 -6.89 -5.46
CA ASN A 129 -16.85 -6.55 -6.88
C ASN A 129 -18.26 -6.93 -7.40
N VAL A 130 -19.33 -6.24 -6.94
CA VAL A 130 -20.74 -6.48 -7.37
C VAL A 130 -20.99 -6.49 -8.89
N PRO A 131 -20.33 -5.67 -9.75
CA PRO A 131 -20.66 -5.63 -11.18
C PRO A 131 -20.25 -6.87 -12.00
N ALA A 132 -19.48 -7.80 -11.42
CA ALA A 132 -18.99 -8.99 -12.12
C ALA A 132 -18.98 -10.21 -11.19
N LEU A 133 -20.18 -10.63 -10.78
CA LEU A 133 -20.49 -11.69 -9.82
C LEU A 133 -19.83 -13.06 -10.07
N PHE A 134 -19.12 -13.27 -11.18
CA PHE A 134 -18.48 -14.54 -11.55
C PHE A 134 -17.04 -14.41 -12.08
N SER A 135 -16.37 -13.26 -11.90
CA SER A 135 -14.98 -13.11 -12.29
C SER A 135 -14.03 -13.69 -11.24
N ALA A 136 -12.99 -14.41 -11.67
CA ALA A 136 -11.95 -14.95 -10.78
C ALA A 136 -11.01 -13.86 -10.21
N THR A 137 -11.05 -12.63 -10.74
CA THR A 137 -10.26 -11.47 -10.30
C THR A 137 -11.09 -10.18 -10.34
N PRO A 138 -10.73 -9.11 -9.60
CA PRO A 138 -11.41 -7.81 -9.69
C PRO A 138 -11.48 -7.33 -11.14
N VAL A 139 -12.66 -6.88 -11.57
CA VAL A 139 -12.86 -6.40 -12.94
C VAL A 139 -12.31 -4.99 -13.08
N VAL A 140 -11.70 -4.72 -14.23
CA VAL A 140 -11.24 -3.39 -14.59
C VAL A 140 -12.43 -2.56 -15.07
N VAL A 141 -12.94 -1.69 -14.19
CA VAL A 141 -14.12 -0.86 -14.46
C VAL A 141 -13.67 0.41 -15.18
N LYS A 142 -13.59 0.32 -16.51
CA LYS A 142 -13.29 1.47 -17.40
C LYS A 142 -14.53 2.30 -17.67
N THR A 143 -14.85 3.20 -16.75
CA THR A 143 -15.90 4.22 -16.93
C THR A 143 -15.42 5.56 -16.35
N ALA A 144 -16.08 6.64 -16.75
CA ALA A 144 -15.91 7.95 -16.12
C ALA A 144 -17.12 8.31 -15.22
N THR A 145 -18.31 7.85 -15.60
CA THR A 145 -19.59 8.23 -14.98
C THR A 145 -20.42 7.01 -14.60
N TYR A 146 -21.29 7.18 -13.62
CA TYR A 146 -22.24 6.17 -13.16
C TYR A 146 -23.67 6.69 -13.33
N ILE A 147 -24.62 5.78 -13.58
CA ILE A 147 -26.04 6.13 -13.75
C ILE A 147 -26.77 6.08 -12.40
N TYR A 148 -27.67 7.04 -12.16
CA TYR A 148 -28.47 7.10 -10.94
C TYR A 148 -29.95 6.74 -11.18
N ALA A 149 -30.58 6.25 -10.11
CA ALA A 149 -31.98 5.86 -10.08
C ALA A 149 -32.92 7.07 -10.03
N CYS A 150 -32.66 7.99 -9.10
CA CYS A 150 -33.46 9.18 -8.79
C CYS A 150 -32.59 10.30 -8.19
N THR A 151 -33.19 11.47 -7.98
CA THR A 151 -32.54 12.67 -7.43
C THR A 151 -32.04 12.51 -6.01
N GLU A 152 -32.73 11.73 -5.18
CA GLU A 152 -32.35 11.43 -3.80
C GLU A 152 -31.03 10.66 -3.74
N TRP A 153 -30.79 9.74 -4.68
CA TRP A 153 -29.50 9.03 -4.80
C TRP A 153 -28.37 9.94 -5.26
N VAL A 154 -28.71 10.99 -6.02
CA VAL A 154 -27.73 12.03 -6.35
C VAL A 154 -27.42 12.85 -5.09
N ASP A 155 -28.42 13.28 -4.31
CA ASP A 155 -28.21 14.01 -3.06
C ASP A 155 -27.36 13.21 -2.05
N ASP A 156 -27.68 11.94 -1.84
CA ASP A 156 -26.96 11.07 -0.90
C ASP A 156 -25.50 10.85 -1.30
N ALA A 157 -25.23 10.74 -2.61
CA ALA A 157 -23.86 10.62 -3.10
C ALA A 157 -23.08 11.94 -2.93
N PHE A 158 -23.68 13.10 -3.25
CA PHE A 158 -23.02 14.41 -3.13
C PHE A 158 -22.86 14.90 -1.67
N THR A 159 -23.65 14.35 -0.74
CA THR A 159 -23.54 14.60 0.70
C THR A 159 -22.71 13.55 1.44
N GLY A 160 -22.35 12.45 0.78
CA GLY A 160 -21.55 11.37 1.34
C GLY A 160 -22.31 10.50 2.35
N ARG A 161 -23.65 10.53 2.34
CA ARG A 161 -24.50 9.70 3.21
C ARG A 161 -24.35 8.20 2.94
N GLU A 162 -23.86 7.84 1.75
CA GLU A 162 -23.49 6.48 1.41
C GLU A 162 -22.01 6.39 0.98
N PRO A 163 -21.14 5.71 1.76
CA PRO A 163 -19.68 5.67 1.52
C PRO A 163 -19.27 5.02 0.18
N THR A 164 -20.11 4.16 -0.38
CA THR A 164 -19.81 3.33 -1.57
C THR A 164 -20.46 3.85 -2.86
N HIS A 165 -21.19 4.97 -2.80
CA HIS A 165 -21.94 5.47 -3.95
C HIS A 165 -21.01 6.09 -5.00
N GLN A 166 -20.89 5.39 -6.14
CA GLN A 166 -20.02 5.80 -7.24
C GLN A 166 -20.64 6.98 -7.99
N ILE A 167 -20.00 8.15 -7.91
CA ILE A 167 -20.49 9.37 -8.56
C ILE A 167 -19.86 9.55 -9.93
N TYR A 168 -18.55 9.56 -9.89
CA TYR A 168 -17.65 9.82 -11.00
C TYR A 168 -16.34 9.13 -10.65
N SER A 169 -15.66 8.51 -11.62
CA SER A 169 -14.48 7.68 -11.32
C SER A 169 -13.28 8.44 -10.75
N ARG A 170 -13.28 9.77 -10.89
CA ARG A 170 -12.40 10.70 -10.15
C ARG A 170 -12.50 10.54 -8.63
N LEU A 171 -13.69 10.22 -8.14
CA LEU A 171 -14.00 10.16 -6.72
C LEU A 171 -13.96 8.71 -6.23
N LEU A 172 -14.73 7.85 -6.89
CA LEU A 172 -14.90 6.46 -6.49
C LEU A 172 -14.95 5.60 -7.75
N ASN A 173 -13.97 4.71 -7.89
CA ASN A 173 -13.91 3.68 -8.93
C ASN A 173 -13.75 2.30 -8.26
N PRO A 174 -14.58 1.29 -8.58
CA PRO A 174 -14.52 -0.03 -7.94
C PRO A 174 -13.14 -0.69 -7.99
N THR A 175 -12.43 -0.59 -9.12
CA THR A 175 -11.09 -1.19 -9.26
C THR A 175 -10.08 -0.49 -8.36
N SER A 176 -10.19 0.83 -8.20
CA SER A 176 -9.36 1.59 -7.25
C SER A 176 -9.72 1.26 -5.80
N ILE A 177 -11.02 1.13 -5.48
CA ILE A 177 -11.47 0.74 -4.13
C ILE A 177 -10.97 -0.66 -3.77
N ALA A 178 -10.98 -1.60 -4.71
CA ALA A 178 -10.41 -2.94 -4.49
C ALA A 178 -8.92 -2.87 -4.11
N LEU A 179 -8.12 -2.06 -4.83
CA LEU A 179 -6.72 -1.81 -4.48
C LEU A 179 -6.57 -1.13 -3.11
N ALA A 180 -7.39 -0.12 -2.81
CA ALA A 180 -7.35 0.59 -1.53
C ALA A 180 -7.62 -0.37 -0.35
N ASN A 181 -8.61 -1.25 -0.48
CA ASN A 181 -8.88 -2.26 0.53
C ASN A 181 -7.73 -3.27 0.64
N ALA A 182 -7.20 -3.75 -0.48
CA ALA A 182 -6.12 -4.72 -0.50
C ALA A 182 -4.86 -4.20 0.21
N ILE A 183 -4.51 -2.92 0.04
CA ILE A 183 -3.35 -2.36 0.74
C ILE A 183 -3.62 -2.14 2.24
N VAL A 184 -4.85 -1.72 2.62
CA VAL A 184 -5.22 -1.55 4.03
C VAL A 184 -5.18 -2.89 4.75
N ASP A 185 -5.66 -3.97 4.12
CA ASP A 185 -5.61 -5.31 4.69
C ASP A 185 -4.16 -5.75 4.97
N LEU A 186 -3.21 -5.42 4.09
CA LEU A 186 -1.80 -5.75 4.27
C LEU A 186 -1.11 -4.88 5.34
N GLU A 187 -1.39 -3.58 5.36
CA GLU A 187 -0.73 -2.65 6.28
C GLU A 187 -1.32 -2.69 7.69
N ALA A 188 -2.64 -2.73 7.82
CA ALA A 188 -3.32 -2.62 9.11
C ALA A 188 -3.69 -3.98 9.73
N GLY A 189 -3.73 -5.06 8.94
CA GLY A 189 -3.94 -6.42 9.44
C GLY A 189 -5.15 -6.52 10.39
N PRO A 190 -4.97 -6.93 11.67
CA PRO A 190 -6.05 -7.00 12.65
C PRO A 190 -6.83 -5.70 12.88
N TYR A 191 -6.23 -4.55 12.55
CA TYR A 191 -6.81 -3.22 12.73
C TYR A 191 -7.38 -2.63 11.44
N THR A 192 -7.55 -3.41 10.36
CA THR A 192 -8.10 -2.96 9.06
C THR A 192 -9.39 -2.13 9.19
N GLN A 193 -10.24 -2.44 10.17
CA GLN A 193 -11.49 -1.74 10.45
C GLN A 193 -11.32 -0.30 10.97
N GLU A 194 -10.12 0.11 11.36
CA GLU A 194 -9.81 1.47 11.80
C GLU A 194 -9.32 2.36 10.65
N TYR A 195 -8.96 1.80 9.49
CA TYR A 195 -8.23 2.51 8.43
C TYR A 195 -8.96 2.53 7.09
N LEU A 196 -8.65 3.57 6.30
CA LEU A 196 -9.08 3.75 4.93
C LEU A 196 -7.90 4.23 4.08
N ALA A 197 -7.97 4.01 2.77
CA ALA A 197 -6.94 4.44 1.84
C ALA A 197 -7.51 5.22 0.64
N TRP A 198 -6.74 6.21 0.18
CA TRP A 198 -6.98 6.94 -1.07
C TRP A 198 -5.83 6.73 -2.04
N ASN A 199 -6.14 6.23 -3.25
CA ASN A 199 -5.14 5.95 -4.28
C ASN A 199 -4.91 7.15 -5.20
N TYR A 200 -3.65 7.45 -5.46
CA TYR A 200 -3.19 8.57 -6.25
C TYR A 200 -2.50 8.12 -7.53
N ASN A 201 -2.49 8.99 -8.54
CA ASN A 201 -1.83 8.74 -9.82
C ASN A 201 -0.28 8.68 -9.75
N SER A 202 0.32 8.96 -8.59
CA SER A 202 1.76 8.83 -8.31
C SER A 202 2.04 8.82 -6.80
N GLY A 203 3.23 8.38 -6.40
CA GLY A 203 3.71 8.52 -5.02
C GLY A 203 3.81 9.99 -4.58
N MET A 204 4.34 10.87 -5.45
CA MET A 204 4.42 12.31 -5.16
C MET A 204 3.04 12.95 -4.98
N ALA A 205 2.02 12.52 -5.72
CA ALA A 205 0.66 13.00 -5.51
C ALA A 205 0.07 12.53 -4.17
N ALA A 206 0.43 11.34 -3.70
CA ALA A 206 0.05 10.85 -2.37
C ALA A 206 0.72 11.70 -1.27
N ILE A 207 2.03 11.94 -1.39
CA ILE A 207 2.81 12.77 -0.45
C ILE A 207 2.29 14.21 -0.42
N ASP A 208 2.15 14.84 -1.59
CA ASP A 208 1.57 16.18 -1.72
C ASP A 208 0.14 16.22 -1.16
N GLY A 209 -0.65 15.17 -1.38
CA GLY A 209 -2.01 15.07 -0.87
C GLY A 209 -2.07 15.09 0.66
N VAL A 210 -1.30 14.23 1.34
CA VAL A 210 -1.30 14.18 2.81
C VAL A 210 -0.69 15.44 3.42
N LEU A 211 0.40 15.96 2.85
CA LEU A 211 1.04 17.18 3.34
C LEU A 211 0.13 18.40 3.13
N SER A 212 -0.57 18.50 2.00
CA SER A 212 -1.54 19.58 1.76
C SER A 212 -2.72 19.53 2.72
N ASN A 213 -3.13 18.34 3.19
CA ASN A 213 -4.21 18.21 4.18
C ASN A 213 -3.75 18.62 5.59
N LYS A 214 -2.46 18.45 5.91
CA LYS A 214 -1.95 18.66 7.29
C LYS A 214 -1.26 19.98 7.50
N LEU A 215 -0.50 20.45 6.52
CA LEU A 215 0.28 21.66 6.64
C LEU A 215 -0.56 22.89 6.37
N ARG A 216 -0.43 23.87 7.25
CA ARG A 216 -1.00 25.22 7.11
C ARG A 216 0.10 26.26 7.02
N LEU A 217 -0.30 27.49 6.73
CA LEU A 217 0.61 28.64 6.69
C LEU A 217 1.37 28.74 8.02
N GLY A 218 2.69 28.67 7.96
CA GLY A 218 3.57 28.84 9.12
C GLY A 218 3.85 27.58 9.93
N ASP A 219 3.33 26.41 9.56
CA ASP A 219 3.60 25.17 10.29
C ASP A 219 5.09 24.82 10.35
N VAL A 220 5.49 24.11 11.41
CA VAL A 220 6.82 23.52 11.55
C VAL A 220 6.75 22.05 11.18
N LEU A 221 7.67 21.58 10.35
CA LEU A 221 7.74 20.18 9.92
C LEU A 221 9.12 19.61 10.26
N ILE A 222 9.15 18.61 11.13
CA ILE A 222 10.33 17.77 11.32
C ILE A 222 10.38 16.74 10.20
N VAL A 223 11.53 16.58 9.55
CA VAL A 223 11.71 15.69 8.41
C VAL A 223 12.94 14.82 8.66
N SER A 224 12.84 13.51 8.47
CA SER A 224 14.04 12.66 8.43
C SER A 224 15.01 13.15 7.35
N ARG A 225 16.32 13.23 7.61
CA ARG A 225 17.32 13.81 6.68
C ARG A 225 17.32 13.12 5.31
N ASN A 226 17.27 11.79 5.32
CA ASN A 226 17.39 10.97 4.12
C ASN A 226 15.98 10.65 3.58
N VAL A 227 15.47 11.54 2.73
CA VAL A 227 14.20 11.40 2.02
C VAL A 227 14.43 11.42 0.52
N TYR A 228 13.43 10.96 -0.23
CA TYR A 228 13.40 11.08 -1.68
C TYR A 228 13.57 12.55 -2.11
N GLY A 229 14.46 12.81 -3.07
CA GLY A 229 14.75 14.15 -3.56
C GLY A 229 13.53 14.95 -4.04
N GLY A 230 12.49 14.28 -4.56
CA GLY A 230 11.23 14.94 -4.92
C GLY A 230 10.46 15.47 -3.71
N VAL A 231 10.58 14.83 -2.55
CA VAL A 231 10.04 15.34 -1.27
C VAL A 231 10.82 16.57 -0.85
N HIS A 232 12.15 16.53 -0.91
CA HIS A 232 12.96 17.71 -0.62
C HIS A 232 12.57 18.92 -1.49
N GLN A 233 12.44 18.73 -2.81
CA GLN A 233 12.00 19.79 -3.73
C GLN A 233 10.58 20.29 -3.38
N LEU A 234 9.63 19.38 -3.08
CA LEU A 234 8.28 19.78 -2.67
C LEU A 234 8.28 20.60 -1.37
N LEU A 235 9.09 20.21 -0.39
CA LEU A 235 9.16 20.90 0.89
C LEU A 235 9.90 22.24 0.77
N VAL A 236 11.13 22.23 0.27
CA VAL A 236 12.05 23.38 0.26
C VAL A 236 11.70 24.36 -0.86
N ASP A 237 11.54 23.85 -2.08
CA ASP A 237 11.36 24.69 -3.26
C ASP A 237 9.90 25.08 -3.49
N TYR A 238 8.94 24.50 -2.76
CA TYR A 238 7.52 24.82 -2.92
C TYR A 238 6.84 25.22 -1.60
N PHE A 239 6.70 24.33 -0.61
CA PHE A 239 5.94 24.66 0.61
C PHE A 239 6.63 25.69 1.52
N ALA A 240 7.96 25.67 1.65
CA ALA A 240 8.71 26.58 2.50
C ALA A 240 8.83 28.00 1.93
N GLN A 241 8.40 28.24 0.68
CA GLN A 241 8.39 29.58 0.13
C GLN A 241 7.45 30.50 0.93
N ARG A 242 7.94 31.70 1.28
CA ARG A 242 7.18 32.72 2.03
C ARG A 242 5.83 33.11 1.41
N GLN A 243 5.71 32.99 0.08
CA GLN A 243 4.48 33.31 -0.66
C GLN A 243 3.53 32.10 -0.81
N ARG A 244 3.90 30.95 -0.23
CA ARG A 244 3.15 29.69 -0.26
C ARG A 244 2.67 29.35 1.16
N LEU A 245 3.09 28.20 1.71
CA LEU A 245 2.76 27.81 3.07
C LEU A 245 3.75 28.35 4.10
N ASP A 246 4.88 28.92 3.68
CA ASP A 246 5.92 29.41 4.60
C ASP A 246 6.19 28.39 5.72
N ILE A 247 6.31 27.10 5.41
CA ILE A 247 6.59 26.11 6.45
C ILE A 247 8.04 26.24 6.91
N GLN A 248 8.28 25.99 8.19
CA GLN A 248 9.62 25.88 8.74
C GLN A 248 10.03 24.41 8.79
N ILE A 249 11.12 24.06 8.11
CA ILE A 249 11.60 22.67 8.02
C ILE A 249 12.74 22.47 9.02
N GLU A 250 12.67 21.39 9.78
CA GLU A 250 13.69 20.95 10.73
C GLU A 250 14.14 19.53 10.39
N TRP A 251 15.40 19.38 9.99
CA TRP A 251 15.93 18.09 9.54
C TRP A 251 16.47 17.28 10.71
N PHE A 252 15.99 16.04 10.86
CA PHE A 252 16.44 15.09 11.86
C PHE A 252 17.44 14.10 11.25
N ASP A 253 18.66 14.11 11.77
CA ASP A 253 19.82 13.45 11.15
C ASP A 253 20.14 12.09 11.74
N GLU A 254 19.59 11.83 12.91
CA GLU A 254 19.94 10.66 13.70
C GLU A 254 19.00 9.49 13.35
N LEU A 255 19.45 8.28 13.64
CA LEU A 255 18.70 7.05 13.33
C LEU A 255 18.04 6.44 14.57
N ASP A 256 18.34 6.96 15.77
CA ASP A 256 17.83 6.44 17.04
C ASP A 256 16.78 7.33 17.69
N ALA A 257 15.92 6.74 18.52
CA ALA A 257 14.80 7.46 19.12
C ALA A 257 15.17 8.34 20.33
N ARG A 258 16.31 8.08 20.99
CA ARG A 258 16.70 8.86 22.18
C ARG A 258 17.14 10.26 21.79
N SER A 259 17.79 10.39 20.65
CA SER A 259 18.11 11.69 20.07
C SER A 259 16.88 12.42 19.54
N PHE A 260 15.87 11.70 19.04
CA PHE A 260 14.63 12.32 18.58
C PHE A 260 13.87 13.06 19.69
N GLU A 261 13.83 12.51 20.91
CA GLU A 261 13.18 13.18 22.06
C GLU A 261 13.84 14.53 22.39
N ALA A 262 15.17 14.57 22.44
CA ALA A 262 15.88 15.83 22.65
C ALA A 262 15.66 16.81 21.48
N PHE A 263 15.67 16.29 20.25
CA PHE A 263 15.51 17.09 19.04
C PHE A 263 14.13 17.75 18.96
N ILE A 264 13.04 17.02 19.18
CA ILE A 264 11.69 17.59 19.10
C ILE A 264 11.46 18.67 20.18
N LEU A 265 12.02 18.49 21.38
CA LEU A 265 11.94 19.48 22.45
C LEU A 265 12.73 20.75 22.12
N ASP A 266 13.92 20.61 21.55
CA ASP A 266 14.72 21.74 21.05
C ASP A 266 14.01 22.49 19.91
N VAL A 267 13.46 21.78 18.94
CA VAL A 267 12.64 22.35 17.85
C VAL A 267 11.48 23.17 18.41
N LYS A 268 10.74 22.62 19.38
CA LYS A 268 9.63 23.33 20.04
C LYS A 268 10.10 24.59 20.76
N ALA A 269 11.26 24.53 21.43
CA ALA A 269 11.82 25.70 22.11
C ALA A 269 12.26 26.79 21.12
N ARG A 270 12.97 26.42 20.04
CA ARG A 270 13.44 27.38 19.01
C ARG A 270 12.30 28.05 18.26
N HIS A 271 11.19 27.33 18.05
CA HIS A 271 10.02 27.83 17.31
C HIS A 271 8.84 28.17 18.20
N ALA A 272 9.05 28.40 19.50
CA ALA A 272 7.98 28.64 20.47
C ALA A 272 7.02 29.76 20.04
N ASP A 273 7.55 30.88 19.52
CA ASP A 273 6.74 32.00 19.03
C ASP A 273 5.87 31.61 17.82
N ARG A 274 6.43 30.82 16.90
CA ARG A 274 5.73 30.33 15.70
C ARG A 274 4.61 29.36 16.07
N LEU A 275 4.90 28.46 17.00
CA LEU A 275 3.98 27.43 17.49
C LEU A 275 2.83 27.98 18.35
N GLN A 276 2.78 29.29 18.64
CA GLN A 276 1.58 29.91 19.22
C GLN A 276 0.40 29.94 18.24
N GLN A 277 0.68 29.97 16.93
CA GLN A 277 -0.34 30.06 15.88
C GLN A 277 -0.23 28.96 14.81
N ALA A 278 0.82 28.14 14.89
CA ALA A 278 1.12 27.07 13.96
C ALA A 278 1.21 25.72 14.67
N LYS A 279 1.28 24.64 13.90
CA LYS A 279 1.43 23.27 14.42
C LYS A 279 2.81 22.69 14.08
N LEU A 280 3.21 21.71 14.88
CA LEU A 280 4.39 20.89 14.63
C LEU A 280 3.95 19.51 14.12
N HIS A 281 4.49 19.09 12.97
CA HIS A 281 4.25 17.77 12.38
C HIS A 281 5.58 17.06 12.14
N VAL A 282 5.52 15.75 11.89
CA VAL A 282 6.69 14.90 11.63
C VAL A 282 6.46 14.11 10.36
N TYR A 283 7.39 14.17 9.42
CA TYR A 283 7.44 13.36 8.20
C TYR A 283 8.68 12.47 8.22
N LEU A 284 8.48 11.18 8.10
CA LEU A 284 9.54 10.17 8.11
C LEU A 284 9.52 9.40 6.80
N GLU A 285 10.70 9.08 6.27
CA GLU A 285 10.85 8.02 5.28
C GLU A 285 11.66 6.89 5.93
N SER A 286 11.08 5.69 6.02
CA SER A 286 11.78 4.54 6.59
C SER A 286 11.33 3.26 5.89
N PRO A 287 12.24 2.53 5.22
CA PRO A 287 13.67 2.80 5.05
C PRO A 287 13.97 4.07 4.23
N CYS A 288 15.11 4.71 4.49
CA CYS A 288 15.50 5.99 3.90
C CYS A 288 16.22 5.83 2.55
N ASN A 289 15.84 6.59 1.53
CA ASN A 289 16.62 6.77 0.30
C ASN A 289 17.78 7.77 0.53
N PRO A 290 19.02 7.51 0.05
CA PRO A 290 19.44 6.41 -0.84
C PRO A 290 20.02 5.18 -0.15
N HIS A 291 20.20 5.20 1.17
CA HIS A 291 21.04 4.21 1.86
C HIS A 291 20.30 2.96 2.38
N GLY A 292 18.97 2.97 2.40
CA GLY A 292 18.15 1.89 2.94
C GLY A 292 18.14 1.81 4.47
N MET A 293 18.46 2.91 5.17
CA MET A 293 18.51 2.97 6.64
C MET A 293 17.12 2.91 7.25
N VAL A 294 16.97 2.26 8.41
CA VAL A 294 15.70 2.06 9.11
C VAL A 294 15.64 2.94 10.34
N LEU A 295 14.51 3.61 10.56
CA LEU A 295 14.25 4.41 11.76
C LEU A 295 13.46 3.60 12.79
N ASP A 296 13.61 3.94 14.07
CA ASP A 296 12.71 3.47 15.13
C ASP A 296 11.37 4.22 15.09
N VAL A 297 10.60 3.96 14.04
CA VAL A 297 9.28 4.58 13.81
C VAL A 297 8.36 4.43 15.02
N PRO A 298 8.21 3.26 15.67
CA PRO A 298 7.31 3.11 16.81
C PRO A 298 7.60 4.08 17.95
N THR A 299 8.87 4.21 18.33
CA THR A 299 9.27 5.10 19.42
C THR A 299 9.16 6.57 18.99
N ILE A 300 9.51 6.91 17.75
CA ILE A 300 9.34 8.26 17.20
C ILE A 300 7.85 8.66 17.21
N CYS A 301 6.93 7.75 16.84
CA CYS A 301 5.49 7.97 16.94
C CYS A 301 5.06 8.28 18.38
N ALA A 302 5.47 7.45 19.33
CA ALA A 302 5.09 7.62 20.74
C ALA A 302 5.58 8.96 21.31
N ILE A 303 6.82 9.37 20.97
CA ILE A 303 7.37 10.67 21.37
C ILE A 303 6.58 11.80 20.70
N SER A 304 6.35 11.73 19.40
CA SER A 304 5.66 12.78 18.62
C SER A 304 4.22 12.99 19.11
N HIS A 305 3.49 11.90 19.37
CA HIS A 305 2.11 11.96 19.87
C HIS A 305 2.03 12.56 21.27
N ARG A 306 2.99 12.26 22.15
CA ARG A 306 3.08 12.90 23.47
C ARG A 306 3.30 14.42 23.36
N GLU A 307 4.01 14.85 22.32
CA GLU A 307 4.23 16.27 22.03
C GLU A 307 3.10 16.93 21.21
N GLY A 308 2.05 16.19 20.85
CA GLY A 308 0.89 16.67 20.11
C GLY A 308 1.07 16.77 18.59
N SER A 309 2.09 16.09 18.04
CA SER A 309 2.46 16.16 16.62
C SER A 309 1.93 14.97 15.81
N CYS A 310 1.42 15.25 14.62
CA CYS A 310 1.03 14.23 13.63
C CYS A 310 2.27 13.60 13.00
N VAL A 311 2.26 12.29 12.79
CA VAL A 311 3.34 11.54 12.13
C VAL A 311 2.87 10.97 10.80
N ILE A 312 3.58 11.34 9.74
CA ILE A 312 3.40 10.81 8.38
C ILE A 312 4.61 9.94 8.06
N LEU A 313 4.39 8.66 7.75
CA LEU A 313 5.44 7.73 7.35
C LEU A 313 5.33 7.41 5.87
N ASP A 314 6.37 7.70 5.10
CA ASP A 314 6.62 7.04 3.81
C ASP A 314 7.29 5.68 4.06
N SER A 315 6.54 4.61 3.77
CA SER A 315 6.96 3.21 3.97
C SER A 315 7.25 2.51 2.63
N THR A 316 7.46 3.29 1.55
CA THR A 316 7.64 2.78 0.18
C THR A 316 8.69 1.67 0.08
N LEU A 317 9.83 1.84 0.77
CA LEU A 317 10.98 0.94 0.72
C LEU A 317 10.85 -0.28 1.66
N ALA A 318 10.01 -0.18 2.69
CA ALA A 318 9.71 -1.31 3.56
C ALA A 318 8.71 -2.22 2.85
N THR A 319 7.72 -1.59 2.19
CA THR A 319 6.48 -2.23 1.77
C THR A 319 5.73 -2.84 2.97
N PRO A 320 4.47 -3.27 2.80
CA PRO A 320 3.78 -4.04 3.82
C PRO A 320 4.39 -5.43 4.06
N PHE A 321 5.52 -5.79 3.44
CA PHE A 321 6.24 -7.04 3.70
C PHE A 321 7.32 -6.89 4.79
N LEU A 322 8.15 -5.84 4.74
CA LEU A 322 9.25 -5.70 5.70
C LEU A 322 8.78 -5.10 7.02
N HIS A 323 7.85 -4.15 7.02
CA HIS A 323 7.44 -3.46 8.26
C HIS A 323 6.00 -2.97 8.16
N GLN A 324 5.16 -3.32 9.16
CA GLN A 324 3.73 -2.96 9.21
C GLN A 324 3.42 -2.20 10.50
N PRO A 325 3.81 -0.91 10.61
CA PRO A 325 3.68 -0.16 11.86
C PRO A 325 2.23 0.06 12.29
N LEU A 326 1.25 -0.01 11.37
CA LEU A 326 -0.17 0.07 11.72
C LEU A 326 -0.68 -1.17 12.46
N GLN A 327 0.06 -2.29 12.44
CA GLN A 327 -0.29 -3.53 13.15
C GLN A 327 0.17 -3.55 14.62
N ARG A 328 0.80 -2.49 15.11
CA ARG A 328 1.24 -2.43 16.51
C ARG A 328 0.05 -2.39 17.46
N ALA A 329 0.14 -3.12 18.57
CA ALA A 329 -0.97 -3.18 19.52
C ALA A 329 -1.28 -1.83 20.20
N ASN A 330 -0.24 -1.03 20.45
CA ASN A 330 -0.36 0.28 21.07
C ASN A 330 -0.60 1.36 20.00
N PRO A 331 -1.76 2.04 19.97
CA PRO A 331 -2.06 3.03 18.93
C PRO A 331 -1.12 4.23 18.89
N VAL A 332 -0.49 4.61 20.02
CA VAL A 332 0.45 5.76 20.06
C VAL A 332 1.80 5.44 19.38
N GLU A 333 2.05 4.18 19.07
CA GLU A 333 3.24 3.74 18.34
C GLU A 333 2.98 3.64 16.83
N ARG A 334 1.76 3.93 16.38
CA ARG A 334 1.36 3.88 14.98
C ARG A 334 1.51 5.27 14.35
N PRO A 335 2.04 5.40 13.13
CA PRO A 335 1.94 6.67 12.41
C PRO A 335 0.47 7.01 12.14
N ASP A 336 0.15 8.30 12.07
CA ASP A 336 -1.20 8.77 11.73
C ASP A 336 -1.53 8.51 10.26
N TYR A 337 -0.51 8.59 9.39
CA TYR A 337 -0.60 8.27 7.97
C TYR A 337 0.56 7.41 7.50
N VAL A 338 0.25 6.43 6.66
CA VAL A 338 1.24 5.67 5.88
C VAL A 338 1.09 6.01 4.41
N VAL A 339 2.21 6.30 3.75
CA VAL A 339 2.29 6.59 2.33
C VAL A 339 3.12 5.50 1.64
N HIS A 340 2.67 5.11 0.45
CA HIS A 340 3.46 4.27 -0.45
C HIS A 340 3.46 4.84 -1.86
N SER A 341 4.61 4.75 -2.53
CA SER A 341 4.68 4.75 -3.98
C SER A 341 4.48 3.33 -4.51
N TYR A 342 3.30 3.03 -5.04
CA TYR A 342 3.01 1.76 -5.70
C TYR A 342 3.93 1.48 -6.90
N THR A 343 4.52 2.52 -7.47
CA THR A 343 5.47 2.44 -8.59
C THR A 343 6.67 1.54 -8.34
N LYS A 344 7.01 1.29 -7.07
CA LYS A 344 8.21 0.57 -6.66
C LYS A 344 7.90 -0.91 -6.48
N ASP A 345 8.31 -1.50 -5.37
CA ASP A 345 8.17 -2.95 -5.14
C ASP A 345 6.72 -3.45 -5.10
N LEU A 346 5.73 -2.60 -4.82
CA LEU A 346 4.32 -3.01 -4.82
C LEU A 346 3.83 -3.41 -6.22
N SER A 347 4.14 -2.62 -7.26
CA SER A 347 3.93 -3.01 -8.67
C SER A 347 5.03 -3.98 -9.16
N GLY A 348 6.29 -3.67 -8.86
CA GLY A 348 7.46 -4.50 -9.19
C GLY A 348 7.86 -4.57 -10.67
N GLY A 349 6.96 -4.19 -11.60
CA GLY A 349 7.20 -4.33 -13.04
C GLY A 349 7.77 -3.10 -13.75
N GLY A 350 7.91 -1.96 -13.06
CA GLY A 350 8.44 -0.73 -13.66
C GLY A 350 7.50 -0.04 -14.67
N SER A 351 6.29 -0.56 -14.89
CA SER A 351 5.33 -0.06 -15.89
C SER A 351 4.37 1.01 -15.37
N THR A 352 4.19 1.10 -14.06
CA THR A 352 3.04 1.83 -13.48
C THR A 352 3.49 2.95 -12.55
N THR A 353 2.99 4.17 -12.77
CA THR A 353 3.13 5.26 -11.80
C THR A 353 1.85 5.39 -10.97
N ALA A 354 1.95 5.20 -9.64
CA ALA A 354 0.82 5.22 -8.71
C ALA A 354 1.29 5.38 -7.26
N GLY A 355 0.39 5.78 -6.36
CA GLY A 355 0.66 5.90 -4.92
C GLY A 355 -0.60 5.77 -4.07
N VAL A 356 -0.44 5.78 -2.75
CA VAL A 356 -1.56 5.70 -1.80
C VAL A 356 -1.23 6.42 -0.51
N VAL A 357 -2.27 6.94 0.14
CA VAL A 357 -2.24 7.35 1.55
C VAL A 357 -3.24 6.51 2.32
N ILE A 358 -2.79 5.97 3.44
CA ILE A 358 -3.57 5.19 4.41
C ILE A 358 -3.64 6.00 5.69
N GLY A 359 -4.82 6.11 6.29
CA GLY A 359 -5.02 6.81 7.56
C GLY A 359 -6.29 6.33 8.26
N LYS A 360 -6.52 6.78 9.50
CA LYS A 360 -7.73 6.41 10.24
C LYS A 360 -8.99 6.91 9.55
N ILE A 361 -10.06 6.12 9.59
CA ILE A 361 -11.33 6.40 8.89
C ILE A 361 -11.82 7.82 9.16
N GLU A 362 -11.85 8.26 10.42
CA GLU A 362 -12.36 9.58 10.81
C GLU A 362 -11.54 10.74 10.23
N THR A 363 -10.31 10.49 9.78
CA THR A 363 -9.46 11.50 9.13
C THR A 363 -9.47 11.41 7.61
N MET A 364 -9.92 10.27 7.07
CA MET A 364 -9.89 10.00 5.64
C MET A 364 -11.21 10.32 4.96
N PHE A 365 -12.34 10.05 5.63
CA PHE A 365 -13.68 10.31 5.10
C PHE A 365 -14.75 10.30 6.19
N MET A 366 -15.69 11.24 6.11
CA MET A 366 -16.98 11.18 6.82
C MET A 366 -18.05 11.98 6.05
N PRO A 367 -19.34 11.74 6.28
CA PRO A 367 -20.43 12.50 5.65
C PRO A 367 -20.37 14.00 5.95
N LYS A 368 -20.91 14.82 5.04
CA LYS A 368 -20.97 16.28 5.24
C LYS A 368 -21.85 16.63 6.44
N GLY A 369 -21.35 17.54 7.27
CA GLY A 369 -21.99 18.00 8.50
C GLY A 369 -21.61 17.22 9.76
N GLU A 370 -20.86 16.12 9.62
CA GLU A 370 -20.44 15.31 10.77
C GLU A 370 -19.15 15.83 11.41
N THR A 371 -18.97 15.42 12.68
CA THR A 371 -17.74 15.62 13.45
C THR A 371 -17.52 14.41 14.32
N ILE A 372 -16.39 13.74 14.16
CA ILE A 372 -16.03 12.52 14.89
C ILE A 372 -14.68 12.75 15.55
N ASN A 373 -14.57 12.47 16.85
CA ASN A 373 -13.32 12.64 17.63
C ASN A 373 -12.66 14.02 17.47
N GLY A 374 -13.47 15.08 17.29
CA GLY A 374 -12.98 16.45 17.11
C GLY A 374 -12.48 16.78 15.70
N VAL A 375 -12.55 15.84 14.75
CA VAL A 375 -12.29 16.08 13.32
C VAL A 375 -13.61 16.43 12.64
N HIS A 376 -13.68 17.61 12.03
CA HIS A 376 -14.85 18.02 11.24
C HIS A 376 -14.74 17.45 9.81
N TRP A 377 -15.88 17.12 9.19
CA TRP A 377 -15.89 16.49 7.86
C TRP A 377 -15.05 17.22 6.80
N SER A 378 -15.04 18.55 6.85
CA SER A 378 -14.29 19.37 5.90
C SER A 378 -12.78 19.24 6.03
N ASP A 379 -12.27 18.76 7.17
CA ASP A 379 -10.84 18.56 7.42
C ASP A 379 -10.36 17.16 6.98
N THR A 380 -11.28 16.27 6.57
CA THR A 380 -10.90 14.93 6.11
C THR A 380 -10.18 14.97 4.77
N MET A 381 -9.26 14.04 4.58
CA MET A 381 -8.43 13.96 3.36
C MET A 381 -9.28 13.92 2.09
N PHE A 382 -10.43 13.22 2.11
CA PHE A 382 -11.32 13.17 0.96
C PHE A 382 -11.84 14.55 0.57
N TRP A 383 -12.46 15.29 1.50
CA TRP A 383 -13.14 16.54 1.19
C TRP A 383 -12.18 17.72 0.99
N ASP A 384 -11.10 17.77 1.77
CA ASP A 384 -10.13 18.87 1.76
C ASP A 384 -9.16 18.80 0.58
N VAL A 385 -8.77 17.58 0.17
CA VAL A 385 -7.71 17.39 -0.82
C VAL A 385 -8.14 16.53 -1.99
N TYR A 386 -8.53 15.27 -1.75
CA TYR A 386 -8.74 14.29 -2.82
C TYR A 386 -9.84 14.73 -3.78
N TYR A 387 -10.94 15.26 -3.23
CA TYR A 387 -12.08 15.79 -3.97
C TYR A 387 -11.73 17.06 -4.75
N ILE A 388 -10.73 17.83 -4.34
CA ILE A 388 -10.39 19.14 -4.94
C ILE A 388 -9.26 19.04 -5.95
N LYS A 389 -8.13 18.41 -5.59
CA LYS A 389 -6.89 18.41 -6.40
C LYS A 389 -6.94 17.48 -7.61
N GLY A 390 -7.79 16.44 -7.58
CA GLY A 390 -8.06 15.59 -8.76
C GLY A 390 -6.91 14.66 -9.18
N ALA A 391 -5.99 14.30 -8.28
CA ALA A 391 -4.87 13.40 -8.56
C ALA A 391 -5.22 11.90 -8.37
N PHE A 392 -6.36 11.47 -8.92
CA PHE A 392 -6.92 10.12 -8.75
C PHE A 392 -6.23 9.06 -9.61
N LEU A 393 -6.20 7.82 -9.13
CA LEU A 393 -5.67 6.67 -9.86
C LEU A 393 -6.71 6.08 -10.84
N ASP A 394 -6.29 5.78 -12.07
CA ASP A 394 -7.14 5.12 -13.08
C ASP A 394 -7.23 3.60 -12.87
N ALA A 395 -8.27 2.98 -13.44
CA ALA A 395 -8.58 1.56 -13.23
C ALA A 395 -7.53 0.60 -13.83
N ASP A 396 -6.87 0.97 -14.93
CA ASP A 396 -5.86 0.11 -15.56
C ASP A 396 -4.62 0.03 -14.67
N LYS A 397 -4.12 1.18 -14.21
CA LYS A 397 -2.99 1.22 -13.26
C LYS A 397 -3.33 0.56 -11.92
N ALA A 398 -4.57 0.72 -11.43
CA ALA A 398 -5.00 0.03 -10.22
C ALA A 398 -4.92 -1.50 -10.38
N SER A 399 -5.32 -2.03 -11.54
CA SER A 399 -5.21 -3.44 -11.89
C SER A 399 -3.75 -3.91 -11.99
N GLU A 400 -2.88 -3.12 -12.62
CA GLU A 400 -1.45 -3.41 -12.72
C GLU A 400 -0.78 -3.52 -11.34
N VAL A 401 -1.07 -2.60 -10.43
CA VAL A 401 -0.56 -2.65 -9.05
C VAL A 401 -1.05 -3.91 -8.34
N MET A 402 -2.37 -4.20 -8.39
CA MET A 402 -2.91 -5.43 -7.78
C MET A 402 -2.26 -6.71 -8.32
N ASN A 403 -1.92 -6.75 -9.61
CA ASN A 403 -1.22 -7.88 -10.20
C ASN A 403 0.23 -7.99 -9.70
N GLY A 404 0.92 -6.86 -9.56
CA GLY A 404 2.26 -6.81 -8.97
C GLY A 404 2.32 -7.30 -7.53
N MET A 405 1.33 -6.93 -6.72
CA MET A 405 1.25 -7.28 -5.29
C MET A 405 1.18 -8.79 -5.04
N LYS A 406 0.63 -9.57 -5.99
CA LYS A 406 0.50 -11.04 -5.86
C LYS A 406 1.84 -11.77 -5.69
N THR A 407 2.92 -11.20 -6.21
CA THR A 407 4.27 -11.79 -6.14
C THR A 407 5.20 -11.04 -5.18
N LEU A 408 4.67 -10.08 -4.41
CA LEU A 408 5.46 -9.21 -3.54
C LEU A 408 6.34 -10.01 -2.57
N GLU A 409 5.76 -10.95 -1.82
CA GLU A 409 6.47 -11.77 -0.83
C GLU A 409 7.65 -12.53 -1.46
N GLN A 410 7.43 -13.20 -2.58
CA GLN A 410 8.48 -13.95 -3.29
C GLN A 410 9.61 -13.03 -3.76
N ARG A 411 9.25 -11.88 -4.34
CA ARG A 411 10.23 -10.89 -4.80
C ARG A 411 11.02 -10.32 -3.64
N MET A 412 10.37 -9.95 -2.54
CA MET A 412 11.03 -9.34 -1.38
C MET A 412 11.92 -10.32 -0.62
N LEU A 413 11.52 -11.60 -0.48
CA LEU A 413 12.38 -12.64 0.09
C LEU A 413 13.67 -12.79 -0.72
N HIS A 414 13.56 -12.95 -2.05
CA HIS A 414 14.70 -13.07 -2.95
C HIS A 414 15.60 -11.83 -2.86
N LYS A 415 15.01 -10.65 -2.98
CA LYS A 415 15.70 -9.36 -2.93
C LYS A 415 16.43 -9.14 -1.60
N GLY A 416 15.82 -9.49 -0.47
CA GLY A 416 16.45 -9.39 0.85
C GLY A 416 17.66 -10.31 0.99
N ILE A 417 17.55 -11.56 0.52
CA ILE A 417 18.68 -12.52 0.48
C ILE A 417 19.81 -11.98 -0.40
N ALA A 418 19.48 -11.60 -1.64
CA ALA A 418 20.42 -11.07 -2.61
C ALA A 418 21.15 -9.83 -2.08
N THR A 419 20.43 -8.94 -1.39
CA THR A 419 21.00 -7.73 -0.78
C THR A 419 22.02 -8.08 0.31
N ARG A 420 21.73 -9.03 1.21
CA ARG A 420 22.69 -9.47 2.25
C ARG A 420 23.94 -10.09 1.63
N VAL A 421 23.77 -10.98 0.65
CA VAL A 421 24.89 -11.66 -0.03
C VAL A 421 25.75 -10.66 -0.79
N PHE A 422 25.12 -9.81 -1.60
CA PHE A 422 25.84 -8.87 -2.46
C PHE A 422 26.55 -7.76 -1.67
N THR A 423 25.94 -7.25 -0.59
CA THR A 423 26.61 -6.29 0.30
C THR A 423 27.77 -6.92 1.07
N THR A 424 27.68 -8.21 1.44
CA THR A 424 28.80 -8.94 2.05
C THR A 424 29.95 -9.14 1.07
N PHE A 425 29.64 -9.51 -0.18
CA PHE A 425 30.63 -9.57 -1.26
C PHE A 425 31.33 -8.23 -1.44
N LEU A 426 30.58 -7.12 -1.55
CA LEU A 426 31.18 -5.79 -1.69
C LEU A 426 32.03 -5.39 -0.47
N ALA A 427 31.56 -5.70 0.74
CA ALA A 427 32.25 -5.36 1.99
C ALA A 427 33.51 -6.20 2.25
N SER A 428 33.70 -7.31 1.53
CA SER A 428 34.93 -8.10 1.62
C SER A 428 36.16 -7.34 1.08
N ASN A 429 35.93 -6.34 0.22
CA ASN A 429 36.98 -5.51 -0.34
C ASN A 429 37.12 -4.19 0.45
N PRO A 430 38.24 -3.97 1.17
CA PRO A 430 38.42 -2.77 2.02
C PRO A 430 38.51 -1.46 1.22
N MET A 431 38.72 -1.54 -0.10
CA MET A 431 38.71 -0.40 -1.01
C MET A 431 37.30 0.08 -1.38
N VAL A 432 36.26 -0.71 -1.04
CA VAL A 432 34.86 -0.37 -1.26
C VAL A 432 34.23 0.00 0.08
N ARG A 433 33.74 1.23 0.20
CA ARG A 433 32.95 1.62 1.36
C ARG A 433 31.50 1.22 1.12
N VAL A 434 30.99 0.31 1.94
CA VAL A 434 29.60 -0.17 1.86
C VAL A 434 28.75 0.50 2.93
N ASN A 435 27.82 1.35 2.50
CA ASN A 435 26.82 1.95 3.37
C ASN A 435 25.49 1.19 3.20
N ALA A 436 25.37 0.09 3.95
CA ALA A 436 24.23 -0.82 3.95
C ALA A 436 24.02 -1.40 5.35
N ASN A 437 22.81 -1.28 5.91
CA ASN A 437 22.48 -1.88 7.21
C ASN A 437 22.38 -3.41 7.16
N ALA A 438 22.46 -4.02 5.99
CA ALA A 438 22.61 -5.47 5.82
C ALA A 438 23.94 -6.00 6.39
N VAL A 439 24.98 -5.16 6.45
CA VAL A 439 26.31 -5.52 6.96
C VAL A 439 26.33 -5.46 8.49
N PRO A 440 26.77 -6.51 9.21
CA PRO A 440 26.70 -6.57 10.68
C PRO A 440 27.45 -5.47 11.43
N THR A 441 28.50 -4.91 10.83
CA THR A 441 29.29 -3.81 11.42
C THR A 441 28.63 -2.44 11.26
N HIS A 442 27.56 -2.34 10.48
CA HIS A 442 26.87 -1.08 10.25
C HIS A 442 26.10 -0.64 11.50
N PRO A 443 26.18 0.64 11.96
CA PRO A 443 25.51 1.09 13.17
C PRO A 443 23.99 0.88 13.19
N ASN A 444 23.35 0.97 12.02
CA ASN A 444 21.91 0.75 11.84
C ASN A 444 21.51 -0.75 11.71
N HIS A 445 22.46 -1.69 11.77
CA HIS A 445 22.18 -3.13 11.63
C HIS A 445 21.23 -3.67 12.70
N GLN A 446 21.43 -3.26 13.96
CA GLN A 446 20.56 -3.73 15.04
C GLN A 446 19.12 -3.23 14.85
N GLN A 447 18.94 -1.96 14.47
CA GLN A 447 17.62 -1.39 14.18
C GLN A 447 16.91 -2.14 13.04
N LEU A 448 17.66 -2.54 12.00
CA LEU A 448 17.14 -3.38 10.93
C LEU A 448 16.60 -4.71 11.48
N LEU A 449 17.40 -5.41 12.31
CA LEU A 449 17.01 -6.70 12.88
C LEU A 449 15.75 -6.60 13.75
N ASP A 450 15.62 -5.50 14.49
CA ASP A 450 14.51 -5.28 15.42
C ASP A 450 13.21 -4.84 14.73
N SER A 451 13.33 -4.15 13.59
CA SER A 451 12.17 -3.51 12.92
C SER A 451 11.61 -4.32 11.76
N HIS A 452 12.48 -5.01 11.00
CA HIS A 452 12.07 -5.66 9.76
C HIS A 452 11.72 -7.13 9.95
N TYR A 453 10.74 -7.59 9.17
CA TYR A 453 10.37 -8.98 9.07
C TYR A 453 11.60 -9.85 8.73
N LEU A 454 11.87 -10.83 9.62
CA LEU A 454 13.04 -11.71 9.58
C LEU A 454 14.41 -11.01 9.62
N GLY A 455 14.45 -9.72 10.00
CA GLY A 455 15.66 -8.90 9.95
C GLY A 455 16.22 -8.74 8.52
N LEU A 456 15.35 -8.79 7.50
CA LEU A 456 15.75 -8.64 6.11
C LEU A 456 15.98 -7.17 5.74
N PRO A 457 17.09 -6.84 5.04
CA PRO A 457 17.31 -5.49 4.53
C PRO A 457 16.30 -5.12 3.46
N SER A 458 15.99 -3.83 3.37
CA SER A 458 15.38 -3.27 2.15
C SER A 458 16.36 -3.44 0.98
N PRO A 459 15.89 -3.70 -0.25
CA PRO A 459 16.74 -3.92 -1.40
C PRO A 459 17.32 -2.63 -1.99
N LEU A 460 17.81 -1.76 -1.13
CA LEU A 460 18.41 -0.49 -1.47
C LEU A 460 19.61 -0.23 -0.56
N PHE A 461 20.75 0.10 -1.14
CA PHE A 461 21.94 0.53 -0.40
C PHE A 461 22.86 1.35 -1.31
N THR A 462 23.93 1.89 -0.73
CA THR A 462 24.95 2.61 -1.47
C THR A 462 26.34 2.06 -1.23
N VAL A 463 27.20 2.16 -2.24
CA VAL A 463 28.65 1.97 -2.12
C VAL A 463 29.40 3.14 -2.72
N ASP A 464 30.65 3.35 -2.32
CA ASP A 464 31.56 4.27 -2.97
C ASP A 464 33.01 3.76 -2.94
N PHE A 465 33.84 4.36 -3.78
CA PHE A 465 35.24 3.97 -3.96
C PHE A 465 36.19 5.09 -3.51
N GLU A 466 35.74 5.99 -2.64
CA GLU A 466 36.53 7.13 -2.22
C GLU A 466 37.81 6.69 -1.50
N ASN A 467 37.71 5.64 -0.67
CA ASN A 467 38.85 5.02 0.03
C ASN A 467 39.93 4.48 -0.92
N ALA A 468 39.55 4.14 -2.15
CA ALA A 468 40.46 3.61 -3.16
C ALA A 468 41.12 4.72 -4.00
N GLY A 469 40.74 5.98 -3.80
CA GLY A 469 41.29 7.12 -4.56
C GLY A 469 41.03 7.01 -6.06
N ILE A 470 39.94 6.36 -6.47
CA ILE A 470 39.62 6.13 -7.88
C ILE A 470 39.26 7.46 -8.53
N GLU A 471 40.00 7.81 -9.59
CA GLU A 471 39.68 8.99 -10.38
C GLU A 471 38.26 8.89 -10.98
N VAL A 472 37.54 10.01 -10.98
CA VAL A 472 36.16 10.08 -11.51
C VAL A 472 36.05 9.55 -12.95
N ALA A 473 37.07 9.77 -13.78
CA ALA A 473 37.09 9.26 -15.16
C ALA A 473 37.16 7.72 -15.22
N ALA A 474 37.89 7.10 -14.30
CA ALA A 474 37.96 5.64 -14.17
C ALA A 474 36.66 5.06 -13.63
N PHE A 475 36.11 5.69 -12.58
CA PHE A 475 34.81 5.36 -12.03
C PHE A 475 33.71 5.38 -13.09
N LYS A 476 33.64 6.44 -13.91
CA LYS A 476 32.64 6.54 -14.99
C LYS A 476 32.73 5.37 -15.96
N ARG A 477 33.94 5.00 -16.42
CA ARG A 477 34.11 3.84 -17.32
C ARG A 477 33.68 2.53 -16.66
N PHE A 478 34.02 2.34 -15.39
CA PHE A 478 33.57 1.18 -14.61
C PHE A 478 32.05 1.15 -14.47
N PHE A 479 31.44 2.27 -14.08
CA PHE A 479 30.00 2.41 -13.89
C PHE A 479 29.23 2.18 -15.19
N ASP A 480 29.72 2.74 -16.31
CA ASP A 480 29.14 2.54 -17.64
C ASP A 480 29.21 1.06 -18.06
N ALA A 481 30.28 0.35 -17.65
CA ALA A 481 30.51 -1.06 -17.95
C ALA A 481 29.71 -2.04 -17.06
N LEU A 482 28.88 -1.55 -16.12
CA LEU A 482 27.95 -2.40 -15.36
C LEU A 482 26.70 -2.80 -16.16
N GLU A 483 26.40 -2.08 -17.25
CA GLU A 483 25.37 -2.49 -18.22
C GLU A 483 25.93 -3.66 -19.06
N PRO A 484 25.16 -4.75 -19.31
CA PRO A 484 23.71 -4.88 -19.16
C PRO A 484 23.21 -5.55 -17.87
N CYS A 485 24.08 -6.00 -16.97
CA CYS A 485 23.65 -6.70 -15.76
C CYS A 485 23.04 -5.76 -14.71
N PHE A 486 23.45 -4.48 -14.72
CA PHE A 486 22.92 -3.45 -13.84
C PHE A 486 22.36 -2.32 -14.70
N SER A 487 21.03 -2.17 -14.71
CA SER A 487 20.40 -1.16 -15.55
C SER A 487 20.60 0.26 -15.00
N HIS A 488 21.08 1.18 -15.84
CA HIS A 488 21.19 2.60 -15.49
C HIS A 488 19.81 3.27 -15.45
N GLN A 489 19.19 3.32 -14.27
CA GLN A 489 17.85 3.89 -14.11
C GLN A 489 17.70 4.68 -12.80
N VAL A 490 16.89 5.74 -12.84
CA VAL A 490 16.60 6.56 -11.66
C VAL A 490 15.61 5.92 -10.67
N SER A 491 14.90 4.89 -11.11
CA SER A 491 13.89 4.19 -10.31
C SER A 491 14.51 3.17 -9.34
N ILE A 492 13.64 2.47 -8.59
CA ILE A 492 13.96 1.41 -7.62
C ILE A 492 12.81 0.40 -7.61
N GLY A 493 13.02 -0.77 -7.01
CA GLY A 493 11.95 -1.74 -6.72
C GLY A 493 11.47 -2.59 -7.90
N GLN A 494 12.14 -2.53 -9.05
CA GLN A 494 11.85 -3.36 -10.22
C GLN A 494 12.41 -4.78 -10.08
N THR A 495 12.03 -5.69 -10.99
CA THR A 495 12.61 -7.05 -11.05
C THR A 495 14.05 -7.08 -11.56
N ASN A 496 14.51 -6.04 -12.26
CA ASN A 496 15.91 -5.89 -12.62
C ASN A 496 16.67 -5.03 -11.61
N THR A 497 17.96 -5.31 -11.43
CA THR A 497 18.86 -4.57 -10.56
C THR A 497 19.21 -3.24 -11.21
N LEU A 498 18.96 -2.16 -10.48
CA LEU A 498 19.12 -0.80 -10.98
C LEU A 498 20.28 -0.11 -10.27
N VAL A 499 21.09 0.62 -11.03
CA VAL A 499 22.16 1.45 -10.48
C VAL A 499 22.07 2.88 -10.97
N LEU A 500 22.40 3.81 -10.09
CA LEU A 500 22.63 5.21 -10.44
C LEU A 500 23.76 5.78 -9.60
N CYS A 501 24.38 6.84 -10.09
CA CYS A 501 25.29 7.65 -9.30
C CYS A 501 24.55 8.90 -8.81
N PRO A 502 24.21 9.04 -7.50
CA PRO A 502 23.39 10.14 -7.03
C PRO A 502 24.02 11.51 -7.31
N ALA A 503 25.34 11.64 -7.11
CA ALA A 503 26.09 12.87 -7.37
C ALA A 503 26.04 13.32 -8.84
N LEU A 504 25.90 12.38 -9.78
CA LEU A 504 25.80 12.68 -11.23
C LEU A 504 24.36 12.75 -11.74
N THR A 505 23.36 12.40 -10.93
CA THR A 505 21.96 12.27 -11.37
C THR A 505 20.99 12.93 -10.38
N SER A 506 20.35 12.15 -9.51
CA SER A 506 19.23 12.57 -8.66
C SER A 506 19.56 13.65 -7.62
N HIS A 507 20.84 13.82 -7.28
CA HIS A 507 21.32 14.80 -6.32
C HIS A 507 22.33 15.77 -6.95
N SER A 508 22.42 15.81 -8.28
CA SER A 508 23.35 16.70 -9.01
C SER A 508 23.06 18.19 -8.81
N GLU A 509 21.85 18.54 -8.38
CA GLU A 509 21.44 19.91 -8.04
C GLU A 509 21.86 20.34 -6.63
N LEU A 510 22.32 19.41 -5.77
CA LEU A 510 22.80 19.74 -4.43
C LEU A 510 24.20 20.36 -4.47
N SER A 511 24.46 21.29 -3.54
CA SER A 511 25.81 21.82 -3.32
C SER A 511 26.77 20.73 -2.82
N GLY A 512 28.08 20.91 -3.04
CA GLY A 512 29.10 19.96 -2.56
C GLY A 512 29.08 19.73 -1.04
N GLY A 513 28.74 20.76 -0.25
CA GLY A 513 28.53 20.63 1.19
C GLY A 513 27.32 19.74 1.52
N ALA A 514 26.18 20.02 0.89
CA ALA A 514 24.96 19.22 1.09
C ALA A 514 25.11 17.75 0.65
N LEU A 515 25.88 17.47 -0.40
CA LEU A 515 26.23 16.11 -0.80
C LEU A 515 27.07 15.40 0.26
N SER A 516 28.10 16.07 0.79
CA SER A 516 28.95 15.53 1.84
C SER A 516 28.17 15.26 3.13
N ASP A 517 27.28 16.19 3.52
CA ASP A 517 26.43 16.04 4.71
C ASP A 517 25.47 14.85 4.56
N ALA A 518 25.04 14.54 3.34
CA ALA A 518 24.23 13.36 3.00
C ALA A 518 25.07 12.08 2.77
N ASN A 519 26.38 12.09 3.03
CA ASN A 519 27.29 10.97 2.72
C ASN A 519 27.27 10.52 1.25
N ILE A 520 27.05 11.44 0.32
CA ILE A 520 27.07 11.22 -1.13
C ILE A 520 28.37 11.80 -1.71
N TYR A 521 29.12 10.96 -2.41
CA TYR A 521 30.42 11.26 -2.99
C TYR A 521 30.36 11.11 -4.52
N PRO A 522 31.33 11.66 -5.27
CA PRO A 522 31.36 11.55 -6.73
C PRO A 522 31.39 10.11 -7.26
N THR A 523 31.88 9.16 -6.45
CA THR A 523 31.94 7.72 -6.76
C THR A 523 30.81 6.91 -6.12
N THR A 524 29.84 7.56 -5.47
CA THR A 524 28.71 6.86 -4.85
C THR A 524 27.83 6.21 -5.91
N ILE A 525 27.59 4.91 -5.77
CA ILE A 525 26.62 4.13 -6.52
C ILE A 525 25.48 3.78 -5.57
N ARG A 526 24.25 4.13 -5.94
CA ARG A 526 23.04 3.57 -5.33
C ARG A 526 22.63 2.33 -6.10
N ILE A 527 22.44 1.23 -5.39
CA ILE A 527 22.07 -0.07 -5.96
C ILE A 527 20.70 -0.47 -5.41
N SER A 528 19.74 -0.69 -6.31
CA SER A 528 18.44 -1.28 -6.00
C SER A 528 18.43 -2.71 -6.50
N MET A 529 18.42 -3.70 -5.60
CA MET A 529 18.51 -5.11 -5.98
C MET A 529 17.21 -5.59 -6.65
N GLY A 530 17.38 -6.30 -7.76
CA GLY A 530 16.33 -6.98 -8.50
C GLY A 530 16.18 -8.45 -8.07
N THR A 531 15.65 -9.26 -8.97
CA THR A 531 15.38 -10.69 -8.78
C THR A 531 16.30 -11.60 -9.61
N GLU A 532 17.39 -11.06 -10.14
CA GLU A 532 18.40 -11.84 -10.86
C GLU A 532 19.17 -12.79 -9.92
N ASP A 533 19.94 -13.70 -10.51
CA ASP A 533 20.91 -14.49 -9.77
C ASP A 533 22.04 -13.57 -9.26
N VAL A 534 22.15 -13.45 -7.94
CA VAL A 534 23.16 -12.60 -7.30
C VAL A 534 24.59 -12.99 -7.69
N ARG A 535 24.83 -14.25 -8.08
CA ARG A 535 26.14 -14.72 -8.55
C ARG A 535 26.53 -14.07 -9.88
N GLU A 536 25.57 -13.89 -10.78
CA GLU A 536 25.81 -13.19 -12.05
C GLU A 536 26.13 -11.72 -11.81
N LEU A 537 25.43 -11.07 -10.87
CA LEU A 537 25.71 -9.69 -10.47
C LEU A 537 27.10 -9.55 -9.87
N MET A 538 27.52 -10.45 -8.96
CA MET A 538 28.87 -10.44 -8.36
C MET A 538 29.95 -10.66 -9.42
N ALA A 539 29.77 -11.65 -10.30
CA ALA A 539 30.71 -11.95 -11.37
C ALA A 539 30.86 -10.77 -12.33
N HIS A 540 29.74 -10.15 -12.73
CA HIS A 540 29.76 -9.00 -13.63
C HIS A 540 30.45 -7.79 -12.98
N PHE A 541 30.12 -7.47 -11.73
CA PHE A 541 30.76 -6.39 -10.98
C PHE A 541 32.28 -6.62 -10.85
N TYR A 542 32.70 -7.85 -10.50
CA TYR A 542 34.10 -8.25 -10.42
C TYR A 542 34.83 -8.04 -11.76
N LEU A 543 34.25 -8.52 -12.86
CA LEU A 543 34.86 -8.43 -14.19
C LEU A 543 34.94 -6.98 -14.68
N ALA A 544 33.89 -6.18 -14.48
CA ALA A 544 33.92 -4.75 -14.79
C ALA A 544 35.02 -4.03 -14.00
N ALA A 545 35.18 -4.34 -12.72
CA ALA A 545 36.24 -3.77 -11.88
C ALA A 545 37.63 -4.20 -12.37
N LYS A 546 37.80 -5.48 -12.72
CA LYS A 546 39.06 -6.00 -13.28
C LYS A 546 39.44 -5.35 -14.61
N ILE A 547 38.47 -4.98 -15.44
CA ILE A 547 38.73 -4.34 -16.74
C ILE A 547 39.03 -2.84 -16.57
N HIS A 548 38.28 -2.14 -15.71
CA HIS A 548 38.28 -0.67 -15.68
C HIS A 548 38.94 -0.03 -14.46
N ILE A 549 39.05 -0.76 -13.35
CA ILE A 549 39.64 -0.26 -12.09
C ILE A 549 41.04 -0.82 -11.87
N ASP A 550 41.25 -2.14 -12.02
CA ASP A 550 42.56 -2.78 -11.79
C ASP A 550 43.75 -2.14 -12.55
N PRO A 551 43.60 -1.67 -13.82
CA PRO A 551 44.71 -0.99 -14.51
C PRO A 551 45.21 0.29 -13.82
N LEU A 552 44.40 0.87 -12.91
CA LEU A 552 44.69 2.10 -12.20
C LEU A 552 44.87 1.86 -10.69
N CYS A 553 44.20 0.85 -10.13
CA CYS A 553 44.28 0.44 -8.74
C CYS A 553 44.57 -1.06 -8.69
N ALA A 554 45.86 -1.41 -8.73
CA ALA A 554 46.30 -2.81 -8.84
C ALA A 554 45.79 -3.64 -7.64
N GLY A 555 45.15 -4.76 -7.95
CA GLY A 555 44.61 -5.69 -6.94
C GLY A 555 43.22 -5.32 -6.42
N PHE A 556 42.55 -4.32 -7.01
CA PHE A 556 41.20 -3.93 -6.64
C PHE A 556 40.23 -5.11 -6.73
N SER A 557 40.11 -5.79 -7.86
CA SER A 557 39.16 -6.89 -8.01
C SER A 557 39.53 -8.10 -7.14
N SER A 558 40.83 -8.37 -6.94
CA SER A 558 41.28 -9.47 -6.08
C SER A 558 40.97 -9.28 -4.60
N GLY A 559 40.53 -8.09 -4.19
CA GLY A 559 40.07 -7.83 -2.83
C GLY A 559 38.68 -8.42 -2.53
N PHE A 560 37.92 -8.88 -3.53
CA PHE A 560 36.63 -9.52 -3.30
C PHE A 560 36.79 -10.99 -2.92
N ASP A 561 36.13 -11.41 -1.83
CA ASP A 561 36.03 -12.82 -1.42
C ASP A 561 35.06 -13.55 -2.34
N ILE A 562 35.58 -14.29 -3.32
CA ILE A 562 34.76 -15.08 -4.27
C ILE A 562 34.55 -16.53 -3.82
N ASP A 563 35.47 -17.09 -3.04
CA ASP A 563 35.49 -18.51 -2.71
C ASP A 563 34.38 -18.89 -1.71
N ASN A 564 33.96 -17.94 -0.86
CA ASN A 564 32.95 -18.19 0.17
C ASN A 564 31.52 -17.79 -0.23
N MET A 565 31.30 -17.12 -1.38
CA MET A 565 30.01 -16.50 -1.69
C MET A 565 28.90 -17.50 -2.00
N ASP A 566 29.21 -18.62 -2.66
CA ASP A 566 28.21 -19.66 -2.92
C ASP A 566 27.74 -20.32 -1.62
N ALA A 567 28.67 -20.55 -0.68
CA ALA A 567 28.35 -21.08 0.63
C ALA A 567 27.49 -20.09 1.44
N LEU A 568 27.82 -18.80 1.38
CA LEU A 568 27.03 -17.74 2.00
C LEU A 568 25.62 -17.65 1.41
N LEU A 569 25.47 -17.67 0.09
CA LEU A 569 24.17 -17.65 -0.58
C LEU A 569 23.31 -18.82 -0.15
N LEU A 570 23.87 -20.03 -0.12
CA LEU A 570 23.15 -21.22 0.33
C LEU A 570 22.73 -21.11 1.81
N ALA A 571 23.63 -20.64 2.67
CA ALA A 571 23.36 -20.49 4.10
C ALA A 571 22.27 -19.44 4.37
N GLU A 572 22.37 -18.27 3.74
CA GLU A 572 21.38 -17.18 3.89
C GLU A 572 20.02 -17.58 3.33
N THR A 573 20.00 -18.27 2.18
CA THR A 573 18.74 -18.78 1.61
C THR A 573 18.06 -19.75 2.58
N LYS A 574 18.79 -20.74 3.09
CA LYS A 574 18.23 -21.70 4.06
C LYS A 574 17.73 -20.99 5.31
N ARG A 575 18.55 -20.12 5.90
CA ARG A 575 18.21 -19.36 7.11
C ARG A 575 16.93 -18.57 6.95
N VAL A 576 16.79 -17.81 5.85
CA VAL A 576 15.63 -16.95 5.60
C VAL A 576 14.37 -17.79 5.39
N TYR A 577 14.42 -18.86 4.60
CA TYR A 577 13.25 -19.72 4.38
C TYR A 577 12.86 -20.51 5.64
N GLU A 578 13.82 -20.99 6.43
CA GLU A 578 13.53 -21.63 7.72
C GLU A 578 12.83 -20.67 8.69
N GLN A 579 13.32 -19.44 8.81
CA GLN A 579 12.70 -18.40 9.64
C GLN A 579 11.32 -18.00 9.11
N HIS A 580 11.16 -17.87 7.79
CA HIS A 580 9.89 -17.55 7.15
C HIS A 580 8.82 -18.62 7.44
N VAL A 581 9.17 -19.91 7.30
CA VAL A 581 8.29 -21.03 7.65
C VAL A 581 7.95 -21.03 9.14
N ALA A 582 8.92 -20.74 10.01
CA ALA A 582 8.72 -20.70 11.45
C ALA A 582 7.86 -19.51 11.93
N ALA A 583 7.91 -18.37 11.24
CA ALA A 583 7.11 -17.19 11.55
C ALA A 583 5.62 -17.38 11.25
N GLY A 584 5.26 -18.32 10.36
CA GLY A 584 3.88 -18.66 10.07
C GLY A 584 3.17 -19.38 11.24
N LYS A 585 1.85 -19.21 11.35
CA LYS A 585 1.04 -20.05 12.25
C LYS A 585 1.14 -21.52 11.81
N SER A 586 1.50 -22.39 12.74
CA SER A 586 1.52 -23.84 12.51
C SER A 586 0.13 -24.35 12.11
N LEU A 587 0.08 -25.44 11.34
CA LEU A 587 -1.20 -26.05 10.95
C LEU A 587 -2.09 -26.33 12.17
N ARG A 588 -1.50 -26.81 13.28
CA ARG A 588 -2.23 -27.04 14.53
C ARG A 588 -2.84 -25.76 15.10
N LYS A 589 -2.10 -24.64 15.10
CA LYS A 589 -2.61 -23.33 15.56
C LYS A 589 -3.66 -22.72 14.63
N ARG A 590 -3.73 -23.14 13.36
CA ARG A 590 -4.75 -22.69 12.39
C ARG A 590 -6.04 -23.51 12.48
N LEU A 591 -5.94 -24.74 12.98
CA LEU A 591 -7.08 -25.65 13.17
C LEU A 591 -7.71 -25.55 14.57
N ALA A 592 -7.01 -24.91 15.51
CA ALA A 592 -7.51 -24.56 16.84
C ALA A 592 -8.04 -23.14 16.82
#